data_AF-A0A8J3G9W2-F1
#
_entry.id   AF-A0A8J3G9W2-F1
#
_cell.length_a   1.000
_cell.length_b   1.000
_cell.length_c   1.000
_cell.angle_alpha   90.00
_cell.angle_beta   90.00
_cell.angle_gamma   90.00
#
_symmetry.space_group_name_H-M   'P 1'
#
loop_
_entity.id
_entity.type
_entity.pdbx_description
1 polymer ?
#
loop_
_entity_poly.entity_id
_entity_poly.type
_entity_poly.pdbx_seq_one_letter_code
_entity_poly.pdbx_strand_id
1 'polypeptide(L)'
;MGNRSNRDELVFLQDILDCIARIEDYLEGVTEQEFENNFEKQDSVIRRIEIMGEAVKNISIETRQKYPEVSWRGLAGMRDILILISTSESPWM
;
A
#
# COMPACT_ATOMS: atom_id res chain seq x y z
N MET A 1 30.74 -0.86 12.24
CA MET A 1 29.56 -1.62 12.70
C MET A 1 28.43 -1.32 11.74
N GLY A 2 28.05 -2.29 10.92
CA GLY A 2 27.17 -2.07 9.76
C GLY A 2 25.76 -1.67 10.13
N ASN A 3 25.24 -0.73 9.36
CA ASN A 3 23.92 -0.11 9.35
C ASN A 3 22.77 -1.15 9.28
N ARG A 4 22.45 -1.84 10.39
CA ARG A 4 21.39 -2.87 10.42
C ARG A 4 19.99 -2.29 10.23
N SER A 5 19.70 -1.08 10.72
CA SER A 5 18.35 -0.50 10.65
C SER A 5 17.88 -0.19 9.24
N ASN A 6 18.78 0.28 8.37
CA ASN A 6 18.39 0.71 7.01
C ASN A 6 18.06 -0.49 6.10
N ARG A 7 18.74 -1.63 6.28
CA ARG A 7 18.45 -2.85 5.51
C ARG A 7 17.07 -3.41 5.84
N ASP A 8 16.66 -3.33 7.10
CA ASP A 8 15.35 -3.83 7.53
C ASP A 8 14.22 -2.93 7.02
N GLU A 9 14.42 -1.61 6.95
CA GLU A 9 13.45 -0.68 6.34
C GLU A 9 13.22 -0.91 4.85
N LEU A 10 14.27 -1.24 4.10
CA LEU A 10 14.14 -1.57 2.67
C LEU A 10 13.26 -2.80 2.44
N VAL A 11 13.27 -3.78 3.36
CA VAL A 11 12.38 -4.94 3.30
C VAL A 11 10.92 -4.50 3.46
N PHE A 12 10.62 -3.66 4.46
CA PHE A 12 9.26 -3.17 4.65
C PHE A 12 8.77 -2.30 3.48
N LEU A 13 9.65 -1.49 2.89
CA LEU A 13 9.32 -0.72 1.68
C LEU A 13 9.04 -1.65 0.49
N GLN A 14 9.82 -2.72 0.34
CA GLN A 14 9.57 -3.72 -0.70
C GLN A 14 8.24 -4.45 -0.47
N ASP A 15 7.92 -4.84 0.76
CA ASP A 15 6.65 -5.48 1.09
C ASP A 15 5.45 -4.58 0.73
N ILE A 16 5.59 -3.27 0.94
CA ILE A 16 4.57 -2.28 0.55
C ILE A 16 4.41 -2.24 -0.97
N LEU A 17 5.52 -2.16 -1.72
CA LEU A 17 5.49 -2.15 -3.19
C LEU A 17 4.88 -3.43 -3.75
N ASP A 18 5.26 -4.59 -3.20
CA ASP A 18 4.70 -5.88 -3.60
C ASP A 18 3.20 -5.95 -3.32
N CYS A 19 2.72 -5.39 -2.20
CA CYS A 19 1.30 -5.32 -1.91
C CYS A 19 0.54 -4.42 -2.90
N ILE A 20 1.11 -3.26 -3.28
CA ILE A 20 0.52 -2.35 -4.27
C ILE A 20 0.41 -3.06 -5.62
N ALA A 21 1.51 -3.65 -6.11
CA ALA A 21 1.52 -4.37 -7.39
C ALA A 21 0.46 -5.48 -7.43
N ARG A 22 0.27 -6.22 -6.32
CA ARG A 22 -0.78 -7.24 -6.23
C ARG A 22 -2.18 -6.65 -6.26
N ILE A 23 -2.42 -5.51 -5.63
CA ILE A 23 -3.73 -4.84 -5.69
C ILE A 23 -4.01 -4.41 -7.13
N GLU A 24 -3.03 -3.83 -7.82
CA GLU A 24 -3.14 -3.45 -9.23
C GLU A 24 -3.47 -4.67 -10.11
N ASP A 25 -2.74 -5.78 -9.97
CA ASP A 25 -3.01 -7.05 -10.67
C ASP A 25 -4.44 -7.57 -10.39
N TYR A 26 -4.94 -7.41 -9.16
CA TYR A 26 -6.29 -7.90 -8.81
C TYR A 26 -7.40 -7.05 -9.43
N LEU A 27 -7.14 -5.76 -9.64
CA LEU A 27 -8.11 -4.78 -10.12
C LEU A 27 -8.00 -4.53 -11.63
N GLU A 28 -6.95 -5.01 -12.28
CA GLU A 28 -6.77 -4.90 -13.72
C GLU A 28 -7.97 -5.52 -14.47
N GLY A 29 -8.65 -4.70 -15.25
CA GLY A 29 -9.83 -5.10 -16.04
C GLY A 29 -11.07 -5.45 -15.22
N VAL A 30 -11.10 -5.20 -13.90
CA VAL A 30 -12.25 -5.48 -13.02
C VAL A 30 -13.09 -4.22 -12.81
N THR A 31 -14.29 -4.20 -13.38
CA THR A 31 -15.21 -3.06 -13.20
C THR A 31 -15.63 -2.89 -11.73
N GLU A 32 -16.08 -1.70 -11.37
CA GLU A 32 -16.61 -1.40 -10.03
C GLU A 32 -17.70 -2.40 -9.62
N GLN A 33 -18.66 -2.67 -10.50
CA GLN A 33 -19.75 -3.60 -10.23
C GLN A 33 -19.25 -5.04 -10.04
N GLU A 34 -18.24 -5.47 -10.79
CA GLU A 34 -17.63 -6.80 -10.60
C GLU A 34 -16.88 -6.88 -9.28
N PHE A 35 -16.20 -5.81 -8.86
CA PHE A 35 -15.53 -5.73 -7.58
C PHE A 35 -16.52 -5.75 -6.40
N GLU A 36 -17.57 -4.93 -6.46
CA GLU A 36 -18.63 -4.85 -5.43
C GLU A 36 -19.32 -6.20 -5.18
N ASN A 37 -19.46 -7.01 -6.23
CA ASN A 37 -20.09 -8.33 -6.13
C ASN A 37 -19.10 -9.48 -5.86
N ASN A 38 -17.80 -9.20 -5.72
CA ASN A 38 -16.76 -10.20 -5.49
C ASN A 38 -16.07 -10.02 -4.12
N PHE A 39 -16.65 -10.63 -3.09
CA PHE A 39 -16.11 -10.57 -1.72
C PHE A 39 -14.71 -11.17 -1.58
N GLU A 40 -14.38 -12.25 -2.30
CA GLU A 40 -13.04 -12.84 -2.22
C GLU A 40 -11.96 -11.87 -2.71
N LYS A 41 -12.28 -11.09 -3.75
CA LYS A 41 -11.39 -10.05 -4.27
C LYS A 41 -11.30 -8.86 -3.32
N GLN A 42 -12.42 -8.43 -2.72
CA GLN A 42 -12.42 -7.40 -1.68
C GLN A 42 -11.55 -7.81 -0.49
N ASP A 43 -11.73 -9.03 0.03
CA ASP A 43 -10.93 -9.59 1.13
C ASP A 43 -9.45 -9.65 0.76
N SER A 44 -9.14 -10.03 -0.48
CA SER A 44 -7.76 -10.07 -0.99
C SER A 44 -7.12 -8.67 -1.00
N VAL A 45 -7.85 -7.64 -1.45
CA VAL A 45 -7.39 -6.24 -1.45
C VAL A 45 -7.24 -5.71 -0.02
N ILE A 46 -8.24 -5.92 0.85
CA ILE A 46 -8.21 -5.53 2.25
C ILE A 46 -6.99 -6.17 2.95
N ARG A 47 -6.73 -7.45 2.69
CA ARG A 47 -5.57 -8.14 3.26
C ARG A 47 -4.24 -7.53 2.82
N ARG A 48 -4.11 -7.09 1.57
CA ARG A 48 -2.88 -6.39 1.11
C ARG A 48 -2.73 -5.05 1.83
N ILE A 49 -3.82 -4.30 1.99
CA ILE A 49 -3.85 -3.02 2.71
C ILE A 49 -3.42 -3.19 4.18
N GLU A 50 -3.90 -4.23 4.87
CA GLU A 50 -3.48 -4.54 6.24
C GLU A 50 -1.97 -4.77 6.37
N ILE A 51 -1.40 -5.55 5.44
CA ILE A 51 0.03 -5.86 5.42
C ILE A 51 0.85 -4.58 5.18
N MET A 52 0.43 -3.73 4.25
CA MET A 52 1.05 -2.41 4.03
C MET A 52 1.03 -1.56 5.30
N GLY A 53 -0.10 -1.49 5.99
CA GLY A 53 -0.22 -0.71 7.22
C GLY A 53 0.70 -1.22 8.34
N GLU A 54 0.89 -2.53 8.44
CA GLU A 54 1.83 -3.11 9.40
C GLU A 54 3.29 -2.86 9.00
N ALA A 55 3.64 -2.98 7.72
CA ALA A 55 4.97 -2.66 7.22
C ALA A 55 5.34 -1.19 7.48
N VAL A 56 4.39 -0.27 7.26
CA VAL A 56 4.60 1.17 7.52
C VAL A 56 4.94 1.46 8.96
N LYS A 57 4.34 0.74 9.94
CA LYS A 57 4.65 0.94 11.37
C LYS A 57 6.11 0.67 11.70
N ASN A 58 6.78 -0.18 10.92
CA ASN A 58 8.17 -0.57 11.12
C ASN A 58 9.18 0.39 10.45
N ILE A 59 8.71 1.35 9.64
CA ILE A 59 9.56 2.39 9.05
C ILE A 59 9.86 3.45 10.12
N SER A 60 11.12 3.86 10.30
CA SER A 60 11.49 4.88 11.30
C SER A 60 10.83 6.24 11.04
N ILE A 61 10.68 7.02 12.12
CA ILE A 61 10.21 8.40 12.04
C ILE A 61 11.15 9.26 11.18
N GLU A 62 12.45 9.00 11.23
CA GLU A 62 13.48 9.69 10.45
C GLU A 62 13.23 9.54 8.95
N THR A 63 12.98 8.31 8.48
CA THR A 63 12.62 8.03 7.09
C THR A 63 11.29 8.69 6.72
N ARG A 64 10.27 8.61 7.59
CA ARG A 64 8.97 9.25 7.32
C ARG A 64 9.06 10.78 7.22
N GLN A 65 9.93 11.40 8.03
CA GLN A 65 10.18 12.84 7.99
C GLN A 65 10.98 13.27 6.76
N LYS A 66 11.84 12.37 6.24
CA LYS A 66 12.61 12.61 5.02
C LYS A 66 11.74 12.63 3.76
N TYR A 67 10.64 11.89 3.77
CA TYR A 67 9.69 11.78 2.65
C TYR A 67 8.28 12.23 3.08
N PRO A 68 8.08 13.51 3.44
CA PRO A 68 6.81 14.01 3.95
C PRO A 68 5.68 14.03 2.90
N GLU A 69 6.01 13.91 1.61
CA GLU A 69 5.07 13.78 0.50
C GLU A 69 4.29 12.47 0.53
N VAL A 70 4.85 11.44 1.16
CA VAL A 70 4.17 10.15 1.34
C VAL A 70 3.19 10.28 2.51
N SER A 71 1.93 9.88 2.28
CA SER A 71 0.90 9.89 3.33
C SER A 71 1.12 8.73 4.32
N TRP A 72 2.17 8.79 5.13
CA TRP A 72 2.52 7.74 6.09
C TRP A 72 1.40 7.46 7.10
N ARG A 73 0.68 8.51 7.53
CA ARG A 73 -0.47 8.36 8.42
C ARG A 73 -1.64 7.68 7.71
N GLY A 74 -1.85 7.97 6.43
CA GLY A 74 -2.86 7.33 5.61
C GLY A 74 -2.52 5.89 5.26
N LEU A 75 -1.24 5.56 5.11
CA LEU A 75 -0.78 4.19 4.89
C LEU A 75 -0.84 3.37 6.18
N ALA A 76 -0.51 3.97 7.34
CA ALA A 76 -0.60 3.31 8.64
C ALA A 76 -2.05 3.15 9.14
N GLY A 77 -2.96 4.03 8.71
CA GLY A 77 -4.38 3.98 9.02
C GLY A 77 -5.16 3.76 7.74
N MET A 78 -5.60 2.52 7.49
CA MET A 78 -6.31 1.98 6.31
C MET A 78 -7.38 2.87 5.63
N ARG A 79 -7.79 3.97 6.26
CA ARG A 79 -8.84 4.89 5.81
C ARG A 79 -8.45 5.76 4.62
N ASP A 80 -7.18 6.11 4.43
CA ASP A 80 -6.78 7.07 3.38
C ASP A 80 -6.09 6.43 2.16
N ILE A 81 -5.87 5.10 2.15
CA ILE A 81 -5.29 4.39 1.00
C ILE A 81 -6.20 4.46 -0.24
N LEU A 82 -7.51 4.62 -0.05
CA LEU A 82 -8.48 4.85 -1.12
C LEU A 82 -8.17 6.12 -1.95
N ILE A 83 -7.41 7.08 -1.41
CA ILE A 83 -7.08 8.32 -2.11
C ILE A 83 -5.80 8.17 -2.96
N LEU A 84 -4.85 7.31 -2.56
CA LEU A 84 -3.55 7.19 -3.25
C LEU A 84 -3.66 6.53 -4.64
N ILE A 85 -4.67 5.68 -4.85
CA ILE A 85 -4.94 5.01 -6.13
C ILE A 85 -5.56 5.99 -7.16
N SER A 86 -5.91 7.22 -6.75
CA SER A 86 -6.52 8.22 -7.64
C SER A 86 -5.52 9.14 -8.37
N THR A 87 -4.22 9.05 -8.07
CA THR A 87 -3.23 9.99 -8.63
C THR A 87 -2.13 9.30 -9.41
N SER A 88 -2.49 8.93 -10.65
CA SER A 88 -1.73 8.89 -11.92
C SER A 88 -2.01 7.58 -12.64
N GLU A 89 -2.89 7.65 -13.65
CA GLU A 89 -3.37 6.54 -14.51
C GLU A 89 -4.39 5.60 -13.85
N SER A 90 -5.61 6.11 -13.62
CA SER A 90 -6.76 5.21 -13.41
C SER A 90 -7.12 4.51 -14.74
N PRO A 91 -7.22 3.18 -14.81
CA PRO A 91 -7.62 2.42 -16.02
C PRO A 91 -9.08 2.63 -16.45
N TRP A 92 -9.83 3.47 -15.73
CA TRP A 92 -11.27 3.70 -15.91
C TRP A 92 -11.59 5.05 -16.58
N MET A 93 -10.59 5.70 -17.19
CA MET A 93 -10.78 6.80 -18.16
C MET A 93 -10.29 6.41 -19.54
#